data_AF-A0A3C0I412-F1
#
_entry.id   AF-A0A3C0I412-F1
#
_cell.length_a   1.000
_cell.length_b   1.000
_cell.length_c   1.000
_cell.angle_alpha   90.00
_cell.angle_beta   90.00
_cell.angle_gamma   90.00
#
_symmetry.space_group_name_H-M   'P 1'
#
loop_
_entity.id
_entity.type
_entity.pdbx_description
1 polymer ?
#
loop_
_entity_poly.entity_id
_entity_poly.type
_entity_poly.pdbx_seq_one_letter_code
_entity_poly.pdbx_strand_id
1 'polypeptide(L)'
;MTSPSYFAEYLPPFLKAMYVVNRELRYWLNTRSRLTNVIPVTAEWISHLEEDQESADIVQSFTSRFGRLQDLMSKRLFRTLILLEGGEAESLIDILNVMEKRGILENLLDWQALRKLRNDLTHEYFDDYQRMAEAINATYAAANVLENIVLNCREYAINNLHISADEINSNT
;
A
#
# COMPACT_ATOMS: atom_id res chain seq x y z
N MET A 1 -27.61 19.41 -7.96
CA MET A 1 -26.22 18.89 -8.02
C MET A 1 -25.43 19.72 -7.04
N THR A 2 -24.93 19.13 -5.95
CA THR A 2 -23.95 19.78 -5.08
C THR A 2 -22.72 20.06 -5.91
N SER A 3 -22.23 21.30 -5.89
CA SER A 3 -20.98 21.65 -6.56
C SER A 3 -19.85 20.81 -5.97
N PRO A 4 -18.91 20.32 -6.80
CA PRO A 4 -17.78 19.54 -6.29
C PRO A 4 -16.99 20.37 -5.27
N SER A 5 -16.70 19.76 -4.12
CA SER A 5 -15.99 20.42 -3.00
C SER A 5 -14.46 20.31 -3.13
N TYR A 6 -13.97 20.15 -4.37
CA TYR A 6 -12.57 19.89 -4.67
C TYR A 6 -12.04 20.81 -5.77
N PHE A 7 -10.72 20.85 -5.87
CA PHE A 7 -9.98 21.60 -6.88
C PHE A 7 -9.90 20.77 -8.18
N ALA A 8 -10.68 21.15 -9.19
CA ALA A 8 -10.89 20.36 -10.41
C ALA A 8 -9.60 20.00 -11.17
N GLU A 9 -8.58 20.86 -11.11
CA GLU A 9 -7.28 20.62 -11.73
C GLU A 9 -6.53 19.40 -11.18
N TYR A 10 -6.81 19.00 -9.92
CA TYR A 10 -6.18 17.86 -9.27
C TYR A 10 -7.00 16.56 -9.39
N LEU A 11 -8.21 16.62 -9.96
CA LEU A 11 -9.04 15.43 -10.14
C LEU A 11 -8.37 14.40 -11.07
N PRO A 12 -7.88 14.74 -12.28
CA PRO A 12 -7.24 13.74 -13.14
C PRO A 12 -5.98 13.10 -12.52
N PRO A 13 -5.05 13.85 -11.88
CA PRO A 13 -3.94 13.25 -11.13
C PRO A 13 -4.39 12.30 -10.01
N PHE A 14 -5.44 12.65 -9.26
CA PHE A 14 -5.99 11.79 -8.22
C PHE A 14 -6.57 10.49 -8.78
N LEU A 15 -7.42 10.58 -9.82
CA LEU A 15 -7.98 9.41 -10.50
C LEU A 15 -6.87 8.50 -11.06
N LYS A 16 -5.81 9.09 -11.62
CA LYS A 16 -4.65 8.33 -12.08
C LYS A 16 -3.89 7.66 -10.93
N ALA A 17 -3.77 8.30 -9.78
CA ALA A 17 -3.14 7.71 -8.60
C ALA A 17 -3.98 6.53 -8.09
N MET A 18 -5.30 6.69 -7.99
CA MET A 18 -6.23 5.62 -7.65
C MET A 18 -6.10 4.42 -8.60
N TYR A 19 -6.05 4.66 -9.92
CA TYR A 19 -5.82 3.61 -10.92
C TYR A 19 -4.57 2.78 -10.62
N VAL A 20 -3.44 3.47 -10.49
CA VAL A 20 -2.13 2.82 -10.40
C VAL A 20 -2.00 2.07 -9.08
N VAL A 21 -2.52 2.62 -7.98
CA VAL A 21 -2.52 1.98 -6.67
C VAL A 21 -3.42 0.75 -6.65
N ASN A 22 -4.65 0.83 -7.15
CA ASN A 22 -5.55 -0.33 -7.21
C ASN A 22 -4.97 -1.45 -8.07
N ARG A 23 -4.36 -1.10 -9.20
CA ARG A 23 -3.70 -2.09 -10.05
C ARG A 23 -2.51 -2.75 -9.35
N GLU A 24 -1.67 -1.98 -8.65
CA GLU A 24 -0.55 -2.55 -7.89
C GLU A 24 -1.03 -3.41 -6.72
N LEU A 25 -2.10 -2.98 -6.02
CA LEU A 25 -2.75 -3.75 -4.95
C LEU A 25 -3.22 -5.10 -5.49
N ARG A 26 -3.92 -5.14 -6.64
CA ARG A 26 -4.32 -6.41 -7.28
C ARG A 26 -3.12 -7.30 -7.61
N TYR A 27 -2.04 -6.74 -8.15
CA TYR A 27 -0.85 -7.54 -8.44
C TYR A 27 -0.19 -8.08 -7.17
N TRP A 28 -0.13 -7.27 -6.12
CA TRP A 28 0.42 -7.70 -4.84
C TRP A 28 -0.44 -8.80 -4.19
N LEU A 29 -1.77 -8.67 -4.20
CA LEU A 29 -2.69 -9.70 -3.73
C LEU A 29 -2.58 -11.01 -4.53
N ASN A 30 -2.35 -10.92 -5.84
CA ASN A 30 -2.07 -12.09 -6.68
C ASN A 30 -0.74 -12.76 -6.30
N THR A 31 0.31 -11.99 -5.99
CA THR A 31 1.56 -12.58 -5.49
C THR A 31 1.40 -13.17 -4.09
N ARG A 32 0.60 -12.51 -3.24
CA ARG A 32 0.27 -12.98 -1.90
C ARG A 32 -0.46 -14.32 -1.95
N SER A 33 -1.44 -14.50 -2.84
CA SER A 33 -2.20 -15.75 -2.93
C SER A 33 -1.32 -16.96 -3.28
N ARG A 34 -0.21 -16.75 -4.01
CA ARG A 34 0.79 -17.79 -4.31
C ARG A 34 1.56 -18.26 -3.07
N LEU A 35 1.59 -17.49 -2.00
CA LEU A 35 2.23 -17.86 -0.72
C LEU A 35 1.28 -18.60 0.24
N THR A 36 0.00 -18.74 -0.09
CA THR A 36 -1.02 -19.27 0.84
C THR A 36 -0.70 -20.67 1.38
N ASN A 37 -0.06 -21.51 0.58
CA ASN A 37 0.26 -22.89 0.96
C ASN A 37 1.57 -23.02 1.75
N VAL A 38 2.37 -21.95 1.87
CA VAL A 38 3.67 -21.96 2.55
C VAL A 38 3.69 -21.08 3.79
N ILE A 39 2.66 -20.27 4.02
CA ILE A 39 2.54 -19.42 5.20
C ILE A 39 1.97 -20.23 6.39
N PRO A 40 2.52 -20.06 7.62
CA PRO A 40 3.67 -19.23 7.93
C PRO A 40 4.99 -19.87 7.45
N VAL A 41 5.84 -19.06 6.81
CA VAL A 41 7.19 -19.49 6.43
C VAL A 41 8.08 -19.55 7.67
N THR A 42 9.07 -20.44 7.65
CA THR A 42 10.05 -20.63 8.74
C THR A 42 11.45 -20.23 8.28
N ALA A 43 12.37 -20.00 9.23
CA ALA A 43 13.78 -19.77 8.91
C ALA A 43 14.38 -20.92 8.07
N GLU A 44 13.99 -22.17 8.37
CA GLU A 44 14.40 -23.35 7.60
C GLU A 44 13.86 -23.32 6.17
N TRP A 45 12.60 -22.93 5.95
CA TRP A 45 12.08 -22.81 4.59
C TRP A 45 12.83 -21.72 3.80
N ILE A 46 13.11 -20.59 4.47
CA ILE A 46 13.86 -19.48 3.89
C ILE A 46 15.28 -19.89 3.49
N SER A 47 15.97 -20.71 4.29
CA SER A 47 17.34 -21.15 3.99
C SER A 47 17.45 -22.00 2.72
N HIS A 48 16.34 -22.58 2.24
CA HIS A 48 16.29 -23.38 1.01
C HIS A 48 15.85 -22.56 -0.21
N LEU A 49 15.55 -21.27 -0.08
CA LEU A 49 15.12 -20.43 -1.21
C LEU A 49 16.17 -20.32 -2.32
N GLU A 50 17.46 -20.41 -1.99
CA GLU A 50 18.53 -20.37 -2.99
C GLU A 50 18.49 -21.59 -3.94
N GLU A 51 17.96 -22.71 -3.45
CA GLU A 51 17.81 -23.96 -4.21
C GLU A 51 16.45 -24.07 -4.90
N ASP A 52 15.43 -23.36 -4.39
CA ASP A 52 14.09 -23.28 -4.96
C ASP A 52 13.83 -21.91 -5.63
N GLN A 53 14.25 -21.82 -6.90
CA GLN A 53 14.11 -20.61 -7.70
C GLN A 53 12.65 -20.15 -7.85
N GLU A 54 11.68 -21.07 -7.90
CA GLU A 54 10.27 -20.71 -8.04
C GLU A 54 9.77 -19.98 -6.78
N SER A 55 10.06 -20.53 -5.60
CA SER A 55 9.72 -19.90 -4.33
C SER A 55 10.46 -18.57 -4.13
N ALA A 56 11.73 -18.50 -4.51
CA ALA A 56 12.52 -17.26 -4.44
C ALA A 56 11.90 -16.14 -5.28
N ASP A 57 11.51 -16.44 -6.53
CA ASP A 57 10.86 -15.48 -7.42
C ASP A 57 9.51 -15.01 -6.87
N ILE A 58 8.74 -15.90 -6.24
CA ILE A 58 7.47 -15.54 -5.59
C ILE A 58 7.71 -14.56 -4.44
N VAL A 59 8.66 -14.87 -3.55
CA VAL A 59 9.00 -14.01 -2.39
C VAL A 59 9.53 -12.67 -2.87
N GLN A 60 10.44 -12.64 -3.85
CA GLN A 60 10.97 -11.41 -4.41
C GLN A 60 9.86 -10.55 -5.04
N SER A 61 8.95 -11.17 -5.80
CA SER A 61 7.80 -10.46 -6.39
C SER A 61 6.87 -9.90 -5.31
N PHE A 62 6.56 -10.69 -4.28
CA PHE A 62 5.70 -10.28 -3.18
C PHE A 62 6.28 -9.09 -2.39
N THR A 63 7.55 -9.16 -1.99
CA THR A 63 8.24 -8.14 -1.19
C THR A 63 8.47 -6.84 -1.97
N SER A 64 8.90 -6.94 -3.23
CA SER A 64 9.12 -5.78 -4.09
C SER A 64 7.82 -5.02 -4.38
N ARG A 65 6.71 -5.75 -4.61
CA ARG A 65 5.38 -5.16 -4.84
C ARG A 65 4.81 -4.51 -3.59
N PHE A 66 5.01 -5.11 -2.41
CA PHE A 66 4.64 -4.50 -1.13
C PHE A 66 5.30 -3.13 -0.96
N GLY A 67 6.61 -3.03 -1.17
CA GLY A 67 7.34 -1.76 -1.10
C GLY A 67 6.87 -0.75 -2.13
N ARG A 68 6.61 -1.20 -3.37
CA ARG A 68 6.08 -0.35 -4.45
C ARG A 68 4.68 0.18 -4.14
N LEU A 69 3.80 -0.63 -3.57
CA LEU A 69 2.45 -0.24 -3.18
C LEU A 69 2.49 0.87 -2.13
N GLN A 70 3.30 0.71 -1.08
CA GLN A 70 3.50 1.76 -0.07
C GLN A 70 4.05 3.08 -0.67
N ASP A 71 5.00 2.98 -1.60
CA ASP A 71 5.57 4.15 -2.29
C ASP A 71 4.51 4.86 -3.15
N LEU A 72 3.68 4.11 -3.89
CA LEU A 72 2.61 4.68 -4.71
C LEU A 72 1.55 5.36 -3.83
N MET A 73 1.19 4.76 -2.71
CA MET A 73 0.23 5.35 -1.78
C MET A 73 0.76 6.65 -1.19
N SER A 74 1.96 6.62 -0.58
CA SER A 74 2.52 7.78 0.12
C SER A 74 2.99 8.91 -0.80
N LYS A 75 3.61 8.60 -1.95
CA LYS A 75 4.20 9.60 -2.84
C LYS A 75 3.23 10.08 -3.92
N ARG A 76 2.12 9.37 -4.15
CA ARG A 76 1.14 9.76 -5.18
C ARG A 76 -0.25 9.90 -4.59
N LEU A 77 -0.87 8.81 -4.16
CA LEU A 77 -2.30 8.83 -3.78
C LEU A 77 -2.61 9.82 -2.65
N PHE A 78 -1.86 9.77 -1.55
CA PHE A 78 -2.08 10.68 -0.44
C PHE A 78 -1.80 12.13 -0.83
N ARG A 79 -0.71 12.37 -1.57
CA ARG A 79 -0.35 13.70 -2.05
C ARG A 79 -1.41 14.29 -2.98
N THR A 80 -1.91 13.52 -3.94
CA THR A 80 -2.93 14.00 -4.87
C THR A 80 -4.27 14.18 -4.19
N LEU A 81 -4.61 13.37 -3.18
CA LEU A 81 -5.81 13.59 -2.38
C LEU A 81 -5.74 14.91 -1.59
N ILE A 82 -4.61 15.22 -0.97
CA ILE A 82 -4.41 16.48 -0.24
C ILE A 82 -4.56 17.69 -1.17
N LEU A 83 -3.91 17.64 -2.34
CA LEU A 83 -4.01 18.71 -3.33
C LEU A 83 -5.44 18.87 -3.85
N LEU A 84 -6.16 17.76 -4.03
CA LEU A 84 -7.55 17.77 -4.47
C LEU A 84 -8.46 18.51 -3.50
N GLU A 85 -8.14 18.50 -2.21
CA GLU A 85 -8.84 19.26 -1.16
C GLU A 85 -8.39 20.73 -1.08
N GLY A 86 -7.38 21.13 -1.85
CA GLY A 86 -6.72 22.44 -1.71
C GLY A 86 -5.78 22.53 -0.51
N GLY A 87 -5.38 21.39 0.05
CA GLY A 87 -4.39 21.32 1.10
C GLY A 87 -2.97 21.25 0.56
N GLU A 88 -2.00 21.43 1.45
CA GLU A 88 -0.58 21.27 1.18
C GLU A 88 0.08 20.45 2.29
N ALA A 89 1.06 19.62 1.93
CA ALA A 89 1.87 18.86 2.88
C ALA A 89 3.27 18.62 2.30
N GLU A 90 4.29 19.11 3.01
CA GLU A 90 5.68 19.07 2.53
C GLU A 90 6.33 17.72 2.83
N SER A 91 6.27 17.30 4.09
CA SER A 91 6.96 16.10 4.57
C SER A 91 6.06 14.85 4.54
N LEU A 92 6.68 13.67 4.59
CA LEU A 92 5.92 12.42 4.72
C LEU A 92 5.15 12.35 6.04
N ILE A 93 5.71 12.88 7.14
CA ILE A 93 5.02 12.86 8.43
C ILE A 93 3.75 13.73 8.40
N ASP A 94 3.80 14.87 7.72
CA ASP A 94 2.62 15.74 7.56
C ASP A 94 1.53 15.05 6.75
N ILE A 95 1.91 14.38 5.65
CA ILE A 95 0.98 13.60 4.83
C ILE A 95 0.28 12.53 5.67
N LEU A 96 1.04 11.78 6.47
CA LEU A 96 0.47 10.69 7.28
C LEU A 96 -0.44 11.21 8.39
N ASN A 97 -0.05 12.30 9.07
CA ASN A 97 -0.90 12.97 10.07
C ASN A 97 -2.22 13.46 9.45
N VAL A 98 -2.16 13.97 8.22
CA VAL A 98 -3.32 14.39 7.44
C VAL A 98 -4.23 13.21 7.10
N MET A 99 -3.67 12.06 6.68
CA MET A 99 -4.45 10.85 6.39
C MET A 99 -5.08 10.27 7.65
N GLU A 100 -4.37 10.26 8.79
CA GLU A 100 -4.90 9.83 10.09
C GLU A 100 -6.08 10.71 10.53
N LYS A 101 -5.96 12.05 10.45
CA LYS A 101 -7.06 12.98 10.76
C LYS A 101 -8.31 12.78 9.88
N ARG A 102 -8.14 12.22 8.67
CA ARG A 102 -9.22 11.91 7.73
C ARG A 102 -9.84 10.52 7.94
N GLY A 103 -9.32 9.75 8.90
CA GLY A 103 -9.70 8.36 9.10
C GLY A 103 -9.25 7.42 7.98
N ILE A 104 -8.33 7.87 7.11
CA ILE A 104 -7.78 7.05 6.04
C ILE A 104 -6.79 6.03 6.59
N LEU A 105 -5.93 6.51 7.49
CA LEU A 105 -5.13 5.67 8.38
C LEU A 105 -5.86 5.59 9.72
N GLU A 106 -5.93 4.41 10.32
CA GLU A 106 -6.47 4.25 11.67
C GLU A 106 -5.57 4.95 12.70
N ASN A 107 -4.25 4.74 12.56
CA ASN A 107 -3.25 5.50 13.28
C ASN A 107 -1.92 5.55 12.50
N LEU A 108 -1.07 6.49 12.87
CA LEU A 108 0.27 6.67 12.28
C LEU A 108 1.20 5.46 12.55
N LEU A 109 1.05 4.79 13.70
CA LEU A 109 1.92 3.68 14.12
C LEU A 109 1.81 2.48 13.19
N ASP A 110 0.61 2.18 12.69
CA ASP A 110 0.37 1.09 11.75
C ASP A 110 1.14 1.32 10.45
N TRP A 111 1.12 2.55 9.93
CA TRP A 111 1.92 2.90 8.76
C TRP A 111 3.42 2.79 9.03
N GLN A 112 3.88 3.20 10.22
CA GLN A 112 5.28 3.03 10.62
C GLN A 112 5.67 1.55 10.72
N ALA A 113 4.80 0.69 11.23
CA ALA A 113 5.01 -0.75 11.28
C ALA A 113 5.12 -1.35 9.87
N LEU A 114 4.24 -0.97 8.94
CA LEU A 114 4.32 -1.38 7.53
C LEU A 114 5.65 -0.97 6.87
N ARG A 115 6.14 0.23 7.17
CA ARG A 115 7.44 0.71 6.68
C ARG A 115 8.60 -0.06 7.30
N LYS A 116 8.52 -0.41 8.59
CA LYS A 116 9.52 -1.26 9.24
C LYS A 116 9.58 -2.63 8.56
N LEU A 117 8.44 -3.26 8.28
CA LEU A 117 8.38 -4.52 7.54
C LEU A 117 9.05 -4.41 6.17
N ARG A 118 8.77 -3.33 5.42
CA ARG A 118 9.45 -3.09 4.14
C ARG A 118 10.97 -3.02 4.32
N ASN A 119 11.45 -2.28 5.31
CA ASN A 119 12.87 -2.14 5.56
C ASN A 119 13.51 -3.50 5.91
N ASP A 120 12.83 -4.31 6.73
CA ASP A 120 13.25 -5.67 7.09
C ASP A 120 13.33 -6.58 5.86
N LEU A 121 12.44 -6.40 4.86
CA LEU A 121 12.42 -7.15 3.60
C LEU A 121 13.42 -6.64 2.54
N THR A 122 13.90 -5.40 2.66
CA THR A 122 14.89 -4.82 1.72
C THR A 122 16.33 -5.02 2.17
N HIS A 123 16.55 -5.42 3.43
CA HIS A 123 17.89 -5.51 3.96
C HIS A 123 18.62 -6.73 3.38
N GLU A 124 19.80 -6.50 2.81
CA GLU A 124 20.70 -7.52 2.21
C GLU A 124 21.30 -8.51 3.24
N TYR A 125 20.75 -8.60 4.46
CA TYR A 125 21.15 -9.63 5.42
C TYR A 125 20.40 -10.92 5.09
N PHE A 126 20.82 -11.58 4.02
CA PHE A 126 20.52 -12.98 3.75
C PHE A 126 20.97 -13.92 4.89
N ASP A 127 21.64 -13.40 5.92
CA ASP A 127 22.16 -14.17 7.06
C ASP A 127 21.16 -14.31 8.25
N ASP A 128 20.03 -13.59 8.24
CA ASP A 128 19.00 -13.69 9.31
C ASP A 128 17.67 -14.21 8.75
N TYR A 129 17.65 -15.51 8.46
CA TYR A 129 16.47 -16.21 7.96
C TYR A 129 15.27 -16.12 8.91
N GLN A 130 15.49 -16.02 10.22
CA GLN A 130 14.42 -15.89 11.19
C GLN A 130 13.71 -14.54 11.04
N ARG A 131 14.47 -13.44 10.97
CA ARG A 131 13.90 -12.11 10.77
C ARG A 131 13.20 -11.99 9.41
N MET A 132 13.74 -12.60 8.36
CA MET A 132 13.10 -12.61 7.04
C MET A 132 11.76 -13.38 7.07
N ALA A 133 11.72 -14.54 7.72
CA ALA A 133 10.49 -15.31 7.89
C ALA A 133 9.42 -14.51 8.66
N GLU A 134 9.81 -13.87 9.77
CA GLU A 134 8.93 -13.00 10.57
C GLU A 134 8.38 -11.83 9.74
N ALA A 135 9.25 -11.15 8.97
CA ALA A 135 8.86 -10.03 8.13
C ALA A 135 7.91 -10.46 7.00
N ILE A 136 8.14 -11.59 6.35
CA ILE A 136 7.25 -12.14 5.31
C ILE A 136 5.88 -12.48 5.91
N ASN A 137 5.85 -13.20 7.03
CA ASN A 137 4.62 -13.59 7.71
C ASN A 137 3.80 -12.37 8.16
N ALA A 138 4.45 -11.37 8.75
CA ALA A 138 3.80 -10.13 9.15
C ALA A 138 3.29 -9.32 7.94
N THR A 139 4.06 -9.27 6.86
CA THR A 139 3.65 -8.61 5.61
C THR A 139 2.46 -9.33 4.96
N TYR A 140 2.40 -10.65 5.02
CA TYR A 140 1.28 -11.45 4.54
C TYR A 140 -0.01 -11.17 5.35
N ALA A 141 0.11 -11.02 6.67
CA ALA A 141 -1.00 -10.69 7.56
C ALA A 141 -1.49 -9.24 7.38
N ALA A 142 -0.60 -8.32 6.99
CA ALA A 142 -0.90 -6.90 6.84
C ALA A 142 -1.73 -6.53 5.58
N ALA A 143 -2.14 -7.51 4.77
CA ALA A 143 -2.87 -7.25 3.52
C ALA A 143 -4.16 -6.45 3.72
N ASN A 144 -4.96 -6.84 4.71
CA ASN A 144 -6.21 -6.15 5.03
C ASN A 144 -5.98 -4.67 5.37
N VAL A 145 -4.85 -4.35 6.03
CA VAL A 145 -4.52 -2.96 6.39
C VAL A 145 -4.30 -2.13 5.13
N LEU A 146 -3.49 -2.60 4.19
CA LEU A 146 -3.24 -1.87 2.94
C LEU A 146 -4.48 -1.76 2.06
N GLU A 147 -5.29 -2.82 1.96
CA GLU A 147 -6.57 -2.82 1.25
C GLU A 147 -7.52 -1.77 1.86
N ASN A 148 -7.66 -1.77 3.18
CA ASN A 148 -8.52 -0.82 3.88
C ASN A 148 -8.08 0.62 3.67
N ILE A 149 -6.79 0.92 3.65
CA ILE A 149 -6.32 2.29 3.40
C ILE A 149 -6.70 2.76 1.99
N VAL A 150 -6.57 1.90 0.97
CA VAL A 150 -6.98 2.24 -0.41
C VAL A 150 -8.50 2.45 -0.47
N LEU A 151 -9.27 1.58 0.19
CA LEU A 151 -10.71 1.73 0.30
C LEU A 151 -11.10 3.02 1.02
N ASN A 152 -10.45 3.36 2.12
CA ASN A 152 -10.72 4.58 2.86
C ASN A 152 -10.40 5.83 2.04
N CYS A 153 -9.34 5.84 1.22
CA CYS A 153 -9.10 6.94 0.27
C CYS A 153 -10.25 7.10 -0.72
N ARG A 154 -10.78 5.99 -1.26
CA ARG A 154 -11.92 5.98 -2.17
C ARG A 154 -13.18 6.53 -1.49
N GLU A 155 -13.53 5.97 -0.34
CA GLU A 155 -14.72 6.37 0.41
C GLU A 155 -14.62 7.82 0.88
N TYR A 156 -13.44 8.26 1.27
CA TYR A 156 -13.22 9.65 1.63
C TYR A 156 -13.50 10.59 0.45
N ALA A 157 -12.98 10.26 -0.75
CA ALA A 157 -13.18 11.06 -1.95
C ALA A 157 -14.66 11.11 -2.40
N ILE A 158 -15.40 10.02 -2.25
CA ILE A 158 -16.83 9.96 -2.57
C ILE A 158 -17.64 10.77 -1.55
N ASN A 159 -17.45 10.51 -0.26
CA ASN A 159 -18.34 11.00 0.78
C ASN A 159 -18.03 12.45 1.21
N ASN A 160 -16.77 12.88 1.11
CA ASN A 160 -16.36 14.22 1.56
C ASN A 160 -16.14 15.18 0.39
N LEU A 161 -15.63 14.67 -0.74
CA LEU A 161 -15.35 15.51 -1.92
C LEU A 161 -16.46 15.44 -2.96
N HIS A 162 -17.43 14.54 -2.80
CA HIS A 162 -18.58 14.36 -3.70
C HIS A 162 -18.16 13.99 -5.13
N ILE A 163 -17.06 13.22 -5.28
CA ILE A 163 -16.64 12.64 -6.56
C ILE A 163 -17.53 11.43 -6.85
N SER A 164 -17.99 11.28 -8.10
CA SER A 164 -18.80 10.13 -8.46
C SER A 164 -18.00 8.82 -8.37
N ALA A 165 -18.64 7.77 -7.84
CA ALA A 165 -18.07 6.42 -7.86
C ALA A 165 -17.71 5.96 -9.27
N ASP A 166 -18.48 6.37 -10.28
CA ASP A 166 -18.22 6.02 -11.68
C ASP A 166 -16.94 6.66 -12.21
N GLU A 167 -16.60 7.88 -11.77
CA GLU A 167 -15.37 8.57 -12.18
C GLU A 167 -14.12 7.86 -11.63
N ILE A 168 -14.21 7.36 -10.39
CA ILE A 168 -13.16 6.57 -9.74
C ILE A 168 -13.06 5.19 -10.39
N ASN A 169 -14.19 4.51 -10.60
CA ASN A 169 -14.26 3.14 -11.13
C ASN A 169 -13.85 3.05 -12.61
N SER A 170 -14.21 4.04 -13.44
CA SER A 170 -13.80 4.10 -14.86
C SER A 170 -12.28 4.20 -15.04
N ASN A 171 -11.57 4.53 -13.96
CA ASN A 171 -10.14 4.67 -13.90
C ASN A 171 -9.50 3.74 -12.85
N THR A 172 -10.09 2.61 -12.42
CA THR A 172 -9.44 1.67 -11.46
C THR A 172 -9.42 0.23 -11.95
#